data_AF-A0A8B0SU89-F1
#
_entry.id   AF-A0A8B0SU89-F1
#
_cell.length_a   1.000
_cell.length_b   1.000
_cell.length_c   1.000
_cell.angle_alpha   90.00
_cell.angle_beta   90.00
_cell.angle_gamma   90.00
#
_symmetry.space_group_name_H-M   'P 1'
#
loop_
_entity.id
_entity.type
_entity.pdbx_description
1 polymer ?
#
loop_
_entity_poly.entity_id
_entity_poly.type
_entity_poly.pdbx_seq_one_letter_code
_entity_poly.pdbx_strand_id
1 'polypeptide(L)'
;MIPREVLSFVGAQLGVPADALLTYATRRQTRQQHMDTLREIYGYKTFTGRGARDLREWTFGRAEDARSNEDLAHRFYCAVSGNFHHSARSIDNRALVRGCLVAAERRIETRIAEKFNSGCSRSPTNF
;
A
#
# COMPACT_ATOMS: atom_id res chain seq x y z
N MET A 1 8.98 4.97 -17.05
CA MET A 1 8.86 6.33 -17.60
C MET A 1 7.39 6.54 -17.97
N ILE A 2 6.77 7.67 -17.65
CA ILE A 2 5.34 7.91 -17.98
C ILE A 2 5.28 8.53 -19.40
N PRO A 3 4.43 8.02 -20.32
CA PRO A 3 4.33 8.55 -21.69
C PRO A 3 3.88 10.02 -21.73
N ARG A 4 4.42 10.80 -22.69
CA ARG A 4 4.18 12.25 -22.79
C ARG A 4 2.71 12.56 -23.13
N GLU A 5 2.05 11.67 -23.86
CA GLU A 5 0.64 11.79 -24.22
C GLU A 5 -0.26 11.77 -22.98
N VAL A 6 0.06 10.90 -22.01
CA VAL A 6 -0.66 10.78 -20.74
C VAL A 6 -0.46 12.03 -19.88
N LEU A 7 0.76 12.56 -19.81
CA LEU A 7 1.01 13.83 -19.10
C LEU A 7 0.32 15.02 -19.77
N SER A 8 0.27 15.06 -21.10
CA SER A 8 -0.41 16.13 -21.83
C SER A 8 -1.90 16.12 -21.58
N PHE A 9 -2.51 14.95 -21.54
CA PHE A 9 -3.92 14.78 -21.22
C PHE A 9 -4.25 15.23 -19.79
N VAL A 10 -3.49 14.75 -18.80
CA VAL A 10 -3.68 15.13 -17.39
C VAL A 10 -3.38 16.62 -17.17
N GLY A 11 -2.37 17.16 -17.86
CA GLY A 11 -2.02 18.57 -17.82
C GLY A 11 -3.14 19.47 -18.33
N ALA A 12 -3.76 19.10 -19.46
CA ALA A 12 -4.90 19.82 -20.01
C ALA A 12 -6.09 19.87 -19.04
N GLN A 13 -6.35 18.79 -18.30
CA GLN A 13 -7.43 18.75 -17.30
C GLN A 13 -7.15 19.62 -16.07
N LEU A 14 -5.88 19.75 -15.69
CA LEU A 14 -5.45 20.52 -14.52
C LEU A 14 -5.09 21.98 -14.85
N GLY A 15 -5.11 22.36 -16.13
CA GLY A 15 -4.68 23.69 -16.59
C GLY A 15 -3.17 23.92 -16.46
N VAL A 16 -2.36 22.86 -16.47
CA VAL A 16 -0.89 22.93 -16.23
C VAL A 16 -0.16 22.24 -17.38
N PRO A 17 0.94 22.80 -17.91
CA PRO A 17 1.67 22.17 -19.01
C PRO A 17 2.28 20.82 -18.62
N ALA A 18 2.33 19.89 -19.58
CA ALA A 18 2.89 18.54 -19.39
C ALA A 18 4.32 18.55 -18.81
N ASP A 19 5.15 19.50 -19.24
CA ASP A 19 6.53 19.64 -18.76
C ASP A 19 6.59 20.09 -17.28
N ALA A 20 5.59 20.84 -16.80
CA ALA A 20 5.47 21.19 -15.38
C ALA A 20 5.05 19.99 -14.53
N LEU A 21 4.20 19.10 -15.04
CA LEU A 21 3.87 17.83 -14.39
C LEU A 21 5.05 16.87 -14.34
N LEU A 22 5.92 16.89 -15.35
CA LEU A 22 7.19 16.14 -15.37
C LEU A 22 8.12 16.60 -14.24
N THR A 23 8.26 17.92 -14.11
CA THR A 23 9.03 18.56 -13.02
C THR A 23 8.40 18.28 -11.64
N TYR A 24 7.07 18.28 -11.57
CA TYR A 24 6.32 17.95 -10.36
C TYR A 24 6.52 16.48 -9.95
N ALA A 25 6.50 15.54 -10.90
CA ALA A 25 6.69 14.12 -10.64
C ALA A 25 8.10 13.80 -10.10
N THR A 26 9.10 14.59 -10.49
CA THR A 26 10.48 14.48 -9.96
C THR A 26 10.66 15.14 -8.59
N ARG A 27 9.78 16.07 -8.20
CA ARG A 27 9.88 16.78 -6.93
C ARG A 27 9.26 15.95 -5.81
N ARG A 28 10.01 15.73 -4.73
CA ARG A 28 9.43 15.17 -3.49
C ARG A 28 8.33 16.11 -3.02
N GLN A 29 7.11 15.62 -2.92
CA GLN A 29 5.94 16.42 -2.54
C GLN A 29 6.22 17.12 -1.21
N THR A 30 5.98 18.44 -1.12
CA THR A 30 6.22 19.22 0.11
C THR A 30 5.49 18.64 1.31
N ARG A 31 4.31 18.05 1.12
CA ARG A 31 3.61 17.26 2.14
C ARG A 31 4.46 16.11 2.70
N GLN A 32 5.17 15.38 1.84
CA GLN A 32 6.03 14.28 2.28
C GLN A 32 7.21 14.82 3.10
N GLN A 33 7.84 15.91 2.64
CA GLN A 33 8.93 16.57 3.36
C GLN A 33 8.50 17.08 4.73
N HIS A 34 7.39 17.81 4.81
CA HIS A 34 6.85 18.29 6.09
C HIS A 34 6.47 17.14 7.02
N MET A 35 5.90 16.05 6.48
CA MET A 35 5.61 14.86 7.27
C MET A 35 6.87 14.18 7.80
N ASP A 36 7.97 14.16 7.04
CA ASP A 36 9.24 13.60 7.49
C ASP A 36 9.85 14.45 8.62
N THR A 37 9.77 15.79 8.52
CA THR A 37 10.17 16.70 9.61
C THR A 37 9.34 16.47 10.87
N LEU A 38 8.01 16.32 10.76
CA LEU A 38 7.15 16.03 11.90
C LEU A 38 7.51 14.67 12.53
N ARG A 39 7.76 13.65 11.71
CA ARG A 39 8.17 12.32 12.19
C ARG A 39 9.47 12.39 13.00
N GLU A 40 10.43 13.17 12.54
CA GLU A 40 11.69 13.38 13.25
C GLU A 40 11.48 14.08 14.62
N ILE A 41 10.73 15.19 14.64
CA ILE A 41 10.45 15.97 15.86
C ILE A 41 9.73 15.13 16.92
N TYR A 42 8.74 14.34 16.50
CA TYR A 42 7.96 13.50 17.40
C TYR A 42 8.62 12.14 17.69
N GLY A 43 9.82 11.89 17.18
CA GLY A 43 10.59 10.67 17.44
C GLY A 43 9.93 9.42 16.86
N TYR A 44 9.22 9.56 15.73
CA TYR A 44 8.67 8.43 15.01
C TYR A 44 9.78 7.51 14.52
N LYS A 45 9.61 6.22 14.76
CA LYS A 45 10.52 5.20 14.25
C LYS A 45 9.84 4.43 13.12
N THR A 46 10.63 3.97 12.15
CA THR A 46 10.16 2.98 11.18
C THR A 46 10.38 1.59 11.75
N PHE A 47 9.47 0.66 11.50
CA PHE A 47 9.70 -0.74 11.82
C PHE A 47 10.92 -1.24 11.03
N THR A 48 11.90 -1.84 11.72
CA THR A 48 13.08 -2.46 11.10
C THR A 48 13.28 -3.88 11.63
N GLY A 49 14.05 -4.69 10.89
CA GLY A 49 14.42 -6.05 11.29
C GLY A 49 13.23 -7.00 11.45
N ARG A 50 13.27 -7.83 12.50
CA ARG A 50 12.27 -8.87 12.77
C ARG A 50 10.87 -8.28 12.98
N GLY A 51 10.75 -7.20 13.74
CA GLY A 51 9.46 -6.53 13.97
C GLY A 51 8.80 -6.02 12.69
N ALA A 52 9.59 -5.56 11.71
CA ALA A 52 9.06 -5.17 10.40
C ALA A 52 8.54 -6.36 9.59
N ARG A 53 9.25 -7.50 9.66
CA ARG A 53 8.84 -8.72 8.96
C ARG A 53 7.57 -9.31 9.56
N ASP A 54 7.52 -9.43 10.87
CA ASP A 54 6.38 -10.02 11.57
C ASP A 54 5.15 -9.12 11.42
N LEU A 55 5.33 -7.79 11.45
CA LEU A 55 4.26 -6.85 11.13
C LEU A 55 3.79 -6.94 9.68
N ARG A 56 4.72 -7.10 8.74
CA ARG A 56 4.40 -7.26 7.31
C ARG A 56 3.59 -8.53 7.07
N GLU A 57 3.98 -9.64 7.67
CA GLU A 57 3.28 -10.92 7.57
C GLU A 57 1.87 -10.84 8.21
N TRP A 58 1.77 -10.24 9.40
CA TRP A 58 0.48 -9.96 10.03
C TRP A 58 -0.41 -9.08 9.17
N THR A 59 0.12 -7.98 8.62
CA THR A 59 -0.65 -7.02 7.82
C THR A 59 -1.13 -7.65 6.52
N PHE A 60 -0.29 -8.50 5.91
CA PHE A 60 -0.64 -9.23 4.71
C PHE A 60 -1.82 -10.18 4.93
N GLY A 61 -1.77 -11.02 5.97
CA GLY A 61 -2.88 -11.91 6.30
C GLY A 61 -4.17 -11.15 6.62
N ARG A 62 -4.08 -10.02 7.34
CA ARG A 62 -5.25 -9.19 7.65
C ARG A 62 -5.79 -8.42 6.45
N ALA A 63 -4.95 -8.08 5.48
CA ALA A 63 -5.36 -7.37 4.27
C ALA A 63 -6.19 -8.26 3.33
N GLU A 64 -5.91 -9.57 3.27
CA GLU A 64 -6.73 -10.51 2.48
C GLU A 64 -8.19 -10.56 2.99
N ASP A 65 -8.40 -10.46 4.30
CA ASP A 65 -9.72 -10.50 4.95
C ASP A 65 -10.34 -9.12 5.21
N ALA A 66 -9.64 -8.04 4.85
CA ALA A 66 -10.11 -6.68 5.11
C ALA A 66 -11.20 -6.29 4.10
N ARG A 67 -12.29 -5.71 4.59
CA ARG A 67 -13.41 -5.28 3.74
C ARG A 67 -13.22 -3.86 3.19
N SER A 68 -12.31 -3.09 3.79
CA SER A 68 -11.92 -1.75 3.34
C SER A 68 -10.56 -1.35 3.95
N ASN A 69 -9.96 -0.27 3.42
CA ASN A 69 -8.76 0.33 4.01
C ASN A 69 -8.99 0.83 5.44
N GLU A 70 -10.21 1.28 5.74
CA GLU A 70 -10.60 1.72 7.09
C GLU A 70 -10.67 0.53 8.05
N ASP A 71 -11.25 -0.60 7.63
CA ASP A 71 -11.29 -1.84 8.41
C ASP A 71 -9.87 -2.37 8.69
N LEU A 72 -8.97 -2.35 7.69
CA LEU A 72 -7.58 -2.72 7.89
C LEU A 72 -6.85 -1.76 8.86
N ALA A 73 -7.06 -0.45 8.72
CA ALA A 73 -6.47 0.55 9.60
C ALA A 73 -6.98 0.44 11.04
N HIS A 74 -8.27 0.18 11.23
CA HIS A 74 -8.87 -0.04 12.53
C HIS A 74 -8.32 -1.30 13.21
N ARG A 75 -8.25 -2.43 12.47
CA ARG A 75 -7.63 -3.66 12.97
C ARG A 75 -6.16 -3.47 13.32
N PHE A 76 -5.42 -2.70 12.50
CA PHE A 76 -4.04 -2.35 12.77
C PHE A 76 -3.90 -1.55 14.07
N TYR A 77 -4.73 -0.51 14.24
CA TYR A 77 -4.74 0.29 15.45
C TYR A 77 -5.04 -0.55 16.68
N CYS A 78 -6.08 -1.40 16.65
CA CYS A 78 -6.43 -2.29 17.76
C CYS A 78 -5.32 -3.31 18.08
N ALA A 79 -4.63 -3.85 17.06
CA ALA A 79 -3.55 -4.82 17.27
C ALA A 79 -2.32 -4.18 17.92
N VAL A 80 -2.00 -2.94 17.54
CA VAL A 80 -0.89 -2.17 18.11
C VAL A 80 -1.24 -1.61 19.49
N SER A 81 -2.47 -1.15 19.70
CA SER A 81 -2.91 -0.59 20.98
C SER A 81 -3.21 -1.67 22.04
N GLY A 82 -3.63 -2.87 21.63
CA GLY A 82 -3.96 -3.98 22.53
C GLY A 82 -2.77 -4.83 23.00
N ASN A 83 -1.68 -4.90 22.22
CA ASN A 83 -0.50 -5.72 22.56
C ASN A 83 0.67 -4.93 23.18
N PHE A 84 0.63 -3.60 23.13
CA PHE A 84 1.77 -2.77 23.51
C PHE A 84 1.54 -2.06 24.83
N HIS A 85 2.07 -2.62 25.92
CA HIS A 85 2.19 -1.96 27.22
C HIS A 85 2.82 -0.57 26.99
N HIS A 86 2.12 0.49 27.42
CA HIS A 86 2.44 1.91 27.25
C HIS A 86 3.95 2.23 27.36
N SER A 87 4.71 2.09 26.26
CA SER A 87 6.11 2.56 26.13
C SER A 87 6.69 2.37 24.72
N ALA A 88 5.96 2.64 23.64
CA ALA A 88 6.65 2.94 22.37
C ALA A 88 5.88 3.96 21.54
N ARG A 89 6.57 5.08 21.35
CA ARG A 89 6.26 6.20 20.46
C ARG A 89 5.75 5.75 19.10
N SER A 90 4.65 6.37 18.68
CA SER A 90 4.38 6.85 17.33
C SER A 90 5.19 6.20 16.20
N ILE A 91 4.73 5.07 15.68
CA ILE A 91 5.41 4.35 14.60
C ILE A 91 4.79 4.73 13.26
N ASP A 92 5.61 5.08 12.26
CA ASP A 92 5.15 5.35 10.90
C ASP A 92 5.32 4.11 10.01
N ASN A 93 4.21 3.54 9.57
CA ASN A 93 4.15 2.28 8.81
C ASN A 93 3.33 2.39 7.52
N ARG A 94 2.96 3.60 7.10
CA ARG A 94 2.06 3.83 5.95
C ARG A 94 2.52 3.14 4.66
N ALA A 95 3.82 3.21 4.36
CA ALA A 95 4.39 2.59 3.16
C ALA A 95 4.31 1.05 3.21
N LEU A 96 4.53 0.47 4.39
CA LEU A 96 4.43 -0.98 4.62
C LEU A 96 2.99 -1.46 4.46
N VAL A 97 2.02 -0.77 5.07
CA VAL A 97 0.58 -1.09 4.92
C VAL A 97 0.14 -1.05 3.47
N ARG A 98 0.51 0.02 2.74
CA ARG A 98 0.19 0.13 1.31
C ARG A 98 0.82 -1.00 0.49
N GLY A 99 2.08 -1.35 0.76
CA GLY A 99 2.76 -2.44 0.07
C GLY A 99 2.13 -3.81 0.35
N CYS A 100 1.72 -4.06 1.59
CA CYS A 100 1.03 -5.30 1.97
C CYS A 100 -0.33 -5.42 1.28
N LEU A 101 -1.09 -4.32 1.20
CA LEU A 101 -2.38 -4.29 0.53
C LEU A 101 -2.26 -4.65 -0.95
N VAL A 102 -1.39 -3.96 -1.68
CA VAL A 102 -1.15 -4.23 -3.12
C VAL A 102 -0.70 -5.67 -3.34
N ALA A 103 0.12 -6.20 -2.43
CA ALA A 103 0.56 -7.59 -2.53
C ALA A 103 -0.58 -8.59 -2.25
N ALA A 104 -1.47 -8.29 -1.31
CA ALA A 104 -2.63 -9.12 -0.98
C ALA A 104 -3.63 -9.14 -2.15
N GLU A 105 -3.92 -7.99 -2.75
CA GLU A 105 -4.76 -7.87 -3.96
C GLU A 105 -4.24 -8.76 -5.09
N ARG A 106 -2.95 -8.63 -5.42
CA ARG A 106 -2.30 -9.47 -6.45
C ARG A 106 -2.38 -10.96 -6.13
N ARG A 107 -2.28 -11.33 -4.86
CA ARG A 107 -2.38 -12.73 -4.43
C ARG A 107 -3.81 -13.26 -4.58
N ILE A 108 -4.81 -12.46 -4.24
CA ILE A 108 -6.22 -12.80 -4.47
C ILE A 108 -6.48 -12.97 -5.97
N GLU A 109 -6.04 -12.02 -6.80
CA GLU A 109 -6.15 -12.10 -8.27
C GLU A 109 -5.50 -13.37 -8.81
N THR A 110 -4.29 -13.70 -8.34
CA THR A 110 -3.56 -14.91 -8.74
C THR A 110 -4.34 -16.18 -8.35
N ARG A 111 -4.84 -16.27 -7.11
CA ARG A 111 -5.63 -17.43 -6.64
C ARG A 111 -6.94 -17.58 -7.42
N ILE A 112 -7.58 -16.48 -7.79
CA ILE A 112 -8.78 -16.47 -8.62
C ILE A 112 -8.43 -17.00 -10.03
N ALA A 113 -7.37 -16.50 -10.64
CA ALA A 113 -6.90 -16.95 -11.95
C ALA A 113 -6.51 -18.44 -11.95
N GLU A 114 -5.81 -18.91 -10.92
CA GLU A 114 -5.48 -20.33 -10.72
C GLU A 114 -6.75 -21.19 -10.62
N LYS A 115 -7.74 -20.76 -9.84
CA LYS A 115 -9.03 -21.46 -9.73
C LYS A 115 -9.75 -21.53 -11.07
N PHE A 116 -9.81 -20.45 -11.83
CA PHE A 116 -10.40 -20.46 -13.17
C PHE A 116 -9.66 -21.40 -14.13
N ASN A 117 -8.33 -21.36 -14.15
CA ASN A 117 -7.52 -22.28 -14.99
C ASN A 117 -7.73 -23.75 -14.59
N SER A 118 -7.81 -24.05 -13.29
CA SER A 118 -8.08 -25.41 -12.80
C SER A 118 -9.52 -25.89 -13.07
N GLY A 119 -10.47 -24.96 -13.23
CA GLY A 119 -11.84 -25.25 -13.66
C GLY A 119 -11.94 -25.50 -15.17
N CYS A 120 -11.21 -24.72 -15.98
CA CYS A 120 -11.13 -24.93 -17.43
C CYS A 120 -10.43 -26.25 -17.82
N SER A 121 -9.51 -26.77 -17.00
CA SER A 121 -8.92 -28.10 -17.21
C SER A 121 -9.82 -29.27 -16.81
N ARG A 122 -11.04 -29.02 -16.29
CA ARG A 122 -12.05 -30.04 -15.94
C ARG A 122 -13.24 -30.09 -16.89
N SER A 123 -13.07 -29.72 -18.16
CA SER A 123 -13.99 -30.15 -19.20
C SER A 123 -13.37 -31.31 -20.00
N PRO A 124 -13.56 -32.57 -19.59
CA PRO A 124 -13.49 -33.66 -20.55
C PRO A 124 -14.75 -33.57 -21.41
N THR A 125 -14.52 -33.39 -22.70
CA THR A 125 -15.34 -33.91 -23.79
C THR A 125 -16.34 -34.97 -23.32
N ASN A 126 -17.63 -34.68 -23.42
CA ASN A 126 -18.64 -35.71 -23.57
C ASN A 126 -19.48 -35.38 -24.80
N PHE A 127 -19.68 -36.43 -25.60
CA PHE A 127 -20.24 -36.52 -26.94
C PHE A 127 -21.61 -35.87 -27.11
#